data_AF-A0A6J8BH00-F1
#
_entry.id   AF-A0A6J8BH00-F1
#
_cell.length_a   1.000
_cell.length_b   1.000
_cell.length_c   1.000
_cell.angle_alpha   90.00
_cell.angle_beta   90.00
_cell.angle_gamma   90.00
#
_symmetry.space_group_name_H-M   'P 1'
#
loop_
_entity.id
_entity.type
_entity.pdbx_description
1 polymer ?
#
loop_
_entity_poly.entity_id
_entity_poly.type
_entity_poly.pdbx_seq_one_letter_code
_entity_poly.pdbx_strand_id
1 'polypeptide(L)'
;MTNYQLNTVLGYFITEVRNKKGLDYYPNTLYELIICIQRFLRQNDRSISILDERDFSALRSVLDSRVKELSRNGIGLNTKKADVISADQETYMWSNNILGTDTPKKLCDTLLYCIGLNFALRAGQEHRNLRVGTNSQISVKISPADGRQYLEYTEDVSKRIGGA
;
A
#
# COMPACT_ATOMS: atom_id res chain seq x y z
N MET A 1 20.98 17.51 21.97
CA MET A 1 20.21 18.42 21.09
C MET A 1 18.80 18.58 21.63
N THR A 2 18.39 19.81 21.95
CA THR A 2 17.06 20.10 22.55
C THR A 2 15.93 19.88 21.54
N ASN A 3 14.66 19.86 21.99
CA ASN A 3 13.50 19.79 21.10
C ASN A 3 13.42 21.02 20.18
N TYR A 4 13.71 22.21 20.70
CA TYR A 4 13.78 23.44 19.91
C TYR A 4 14.82 23.39 18.80
N GLN A 5 16.05 22.96 19.12
CA GLN A 5 17.12 22.81 18.12
C GLN A 5 16.73 21.77 17.06
N LEU A 6 16.16 20.63 17.48
CA LEU A 6 15.71 19.59 16.57
C LEU A 6 14.60 20.11 15.64
N ASN A 7 13.61 20.82 16.17
CA ASN A 7 12.52 21.44 15.40
C ASN A 7 13.07 22.39 14.32
N THR A 8 14.03 23.25 14.66
CA THR A 8 14.64 24.18 13.71
C THR A 8 15.47 23.46 12.63
N VAL A 9 16.34 22.51 13.03
CA VAL A 9 17.19 21.77 12.10
C VAL A 9 16.36 20.92 11.13
N LEU A 10 15.30 20.28 11.62
CA LEU A 10 14.38 19.52 10.77
C LEU A 10 13.63 20.42 9.80
N GLY A 11 13.30 21.66 10.19
CA GLY A 11 12.67 22.63 9.30
C GLY A 11 13.55 22.96 8.10
N TYR A 12 14.84 23.22 8.34
CA TYR A 12 15.81 23.42 7.27
C TYR A 12 15.99 22.16 6.42
N PHE A 13 16.12 21.00 7.07
CA PHE A 13 16.24 19.73 6.37
C PHE A 13 15.08 19.50 5.39
N ILE A 14 13.83 19.67 5.80
CA ILE A 14 12.66 19.47 4.91
C ILE A 14 12.63 20.45 3.74
N THR A 15 13.17 21.65 3.92
CA THR A 15 13.23 22.66 2.85
C THR A 15 14.31 22.31 1.81
N GLU A 16 15.45 21.80 2.28
CA GLU A 16 16.65 21.54 1.47
C GLU A 16 16.73 20.12 0.91
N VAL A 17 15.97 19.17 1.45
CA VAL A 17 16.11 17.76 1.09
C VAL A 17 15.74 17.52 -0.38
N ARG A 18 16.64 16.85 -1.12
CA ARG A 18 16.48 16.49 -2.54
C ARG A 18 16.86 15.03 -2.77
N ASN A 19 16.34 14.43 -3.82
CA ASN A 19 16.67 13.06 -4.20
C ASN A 19 18.07 12.97 -4.83
N LYS A 20 18.53 11.75 -5.14
CA LYS A 20 19.86 11.51 -5.75
C LYS A 20 20.08 12.24 -7.08
N LYS A 21 19.01 12.68 -7.75
CA LYS A 21 19.04 13.44 -9.00
C LYS A 21 18.93 14.96 -8.77
N GLY A 22 18.92 15.42 -7.52
CA GLY A 22 18.74 16.83 -7.16
C GLY A 22 17.29 17.33 -7.26
N LEU A 23 16.32 16.46 -7.51
CA LEU A 23 14.91 16.84 -7.64
C LEU A 23 14.18 16.76 -6.29
N ASP A 24 13.07 17.49 -6.20
CA ASP A 24 12.18 17.42 -5.05
C ASP A 24 11.60 16.02 -4.83
N TYR A 25 11.39 15.68 -3.55
CA TYR A 25 10.67 14.48 -3.16
C TYR A 25 9.16 14.69 -3.28
N TYR A 26 8.41 13.59 -3.41
CA TYR A 26 6.96 13.63 -3.31
C TYR A 26 6.52 14.04 -1.90
N PRO A 27 5.37 14.73 -1.76
CA PRO A 27 4.82 15.13 -0.46
C PRO A 27 4.78 14.00 0.57
N ASN A 28 4.26 12.82 0.20
CA ASN A 28 4.21 11.67 1.10
C ASN A 28 5.59 11.22 1.56
N THR A 29 6.60 11.27 0.68
CA THR A 29 7.97 10.90 1.03
C THR A 29 8.55 11.84 2.08
N LEU A 30 8.19 13.13 2.08
CA LEU A 30 8.63 14.06 3.12
C LEU A 30 8.06 13.70 4.50
N TYR A 31 6.78 13.31 4.57
CA TYR A 31 6.18 12.79 5.81
C TYR A 31 6.89 11.51 6.27
N GLU A 32 7.15 10.58 5.36
CA GLU A 32 7.85 9.33 5.68
C GLU A 32 9.27 9.57 6.22
N LEU A 33 9.99 10.56 5.71
CA LEU A 33 11.31 10.94 6.23
C LEU A 33 11.21 11.40 7.70
N ILE A 34 10.22 12.22 8.05
CA ILE A 34 9.99 12.65 9.44
C ILE A 34 9.63 11.45 10.33
N ILE A 35 8.76 10.55 9.86
CA ILE A 35 8.39 9.32 10.59
C ILE A 35 9.63 8.45 10.82
N CYS A 36 10.48 8.28 9.80
CA CYS A 36 11.72 7.52 9.92
C CYS A 36 12.68 8.14 10.94
N ILE A 37 12.84 9.46 10.94
CA ILE A 37 13.65 10.18 11.94
C ILE A 37 13.07 9.99 13.34
N GLN A 38 11.75 10.15 13.51
CA GLN A 38 11.08 9.92 14.79
C GLN A 38 11.30 8.48 15.28
N ARG A 39 11.15 7.49 14.38
CA ARG A 39 11.40 6.08 14.70
C ARG A 39 12.84 5.85 15.14
N PHE A 40 13.81 6.45 14.44
CA PHE A 40 15.23 6.38 14.82
C PHE A 40 15.46 6.97 16.22
N LEU A 41 14.88 8.13 16.52
CA LEU A 41 14.99 8.75 17.85
C LEU A 41 14.39 7.86 18.95
N ARG A 42 13.23 7.25 18.70
CA ARG A 42 12.60 6.30 19.64
C ARG A 42 13.46 5.05 19.89
N GLN A 43 14.16 4.57 18.87
CA GLN A 43 15.10 3.45 19.01
C GLN A 43 16.36 3.79 19.80
N ASN A 44 16.66 5.09 19.96
CA ASN A 44 17.81 5.60 20.71
C ASN A 44 17.33 6.31 22.01
N ASP A 45 16.33 5.74 22.68
CA ASP A 45 15.79 6.19 23.97
C ASP A 45 15.23 7.61 24.03
N ARG A 46 14.98 8.25 22.88
CA ARG A 46 14.32 9.55 22.79
C ARG A 46 12.89 9.37 22.30
N SER A 47 11.98 9.15 23.24
CA SER A 47 10.55 9.07 22.95
C SER A 47 9.95 10.46 22.73
N ILE A 48 9.88 10.87 21.45
CA ILE A 48 9.19 12.09 21.03
C ILE A 48 8.16 11.77 19.94
N SER A 49 7.13 12.61 19.84
CA SER A 49 6.20 12.66 18.71
C SER A 49 6.32 13.98 17.97
N ILE A 50 7.12 13.99 16.91
CA ILE A 50 7.42 15.16 16.07
C ILE A 50 6.13 15.68 15.39
N LEU A 51 5.20 14.79 15.05
CA LEU A 51 3.97 15.16 14.34
C LEU A 51 2.84 15.63 15.27
N ASP A 52 2.91 15.32 16.57
CA ASP A 52 1.82 15.61 17.52
C ASP A 52 2.20 16.71 18.52
N GLU A 53 3.43 16.68 19.04
CA GLU A 53 3.85 17.56 20.13
C GLU A 53 3.93 19.04 19.74
N ARG A 54 3.56 19.92 20.68
CA ARG A 54 3.52 21.38 20.46
C ARG A 54 4.89 21.98 20.16
N ASP A 55 5.95 21.39 20.72
CA ASP A 55 7.35 21.78 20.51
C ASP A 55 7.77 21.77 19.03
N PHE A 56 7.07 20.98 18.20
CA PHE A 56 7.35 20.81 16.77
C PHE A 56 6.33 21.53 15.87
N SER A 57 5.57 22.49 16.41
CA SER A 57 4.59 23.28 15.65
C SER A 57 5.20 24.03 14.45
N ALA A 58 6.40 24.60 14.61
CA ALA A 58 7.07 25.32 13.52
C ALA A 58 7.49 24.37 12.38
N LEU A 59 8.08 23.22 12.72
CA LEU A 59 8.40 22.18 11.72
C LEU A 59 7.16 21.72 10.96
N ARG A 60 6.05 21.49 11.66
CA ARG A 60 4.79 21.09 11.01
C ARG A 60 4.28 22.16 10.04
N SER A 61 4.36 23.43 10.44
CA SER A 61 4.01 24.55 9.56
C SER A 61 4.90 24.61 8.31
N VAL A 62 6.21 24.37 8.45
CA VAL A 62 7.15 24.29 7.32
C VAL A 62 6.82 23.11 6.41
N LEU A 63 6.58 21.93 6.99
CA LEU A 63 6.23 20.72 6.26
C LEU A 63 4.94 20.91 5.45
N ASP A 64 3.88 21.43 6.09
CA ASP A 64 2.60 21.69 5.43
C ASP A 64 2.73 22.73 4.32
N SER A 65 3.54 23.77 4.53
CA SER A 65 3.81 24.79 3.52
C SER A 65 4.55 24.18 2.32
N ARG A 66 5.57 23.36 2.57
CA ARG A 66 6.32 22.66 1.52
C ARG A 66 5.44 21.70 0.74
N VAL A 67 4.61 20.92 1.42
CA VAL A 67 3.65 19.99 0.81
C VAL A 67 2.66 20.71 -0.08
N LYS A 68 2.12 21.86 0.37
CA LYS A 68 1.22 22.70 -0.44
C LYS A 68 1.92 23.27 -1.67
N GLU A 69 3.16 23.71 -1.53
CA GLU A 69 3.96 24.21 -2.65
C GLU A 69 4.22 23.12 -3.70
N LEU A 70 4.66 21.93 -3.27
CA LEU A 70 4.90 20.78 -4.16
C LEU A 70 3.62 20.34 -4.88
N SER A 71 2.50 20.33 -4.17
CA SER A 71 1.20 20.00 -4.75
C SER A 71 0.78 21.02 -5.81
N ARG A 72 0.98 22.32 -5.57
CA ARG A 72 0.76 23.38 -6.56
C ARG A 72 1.65 23.22 -7.80
N ASN A 73 2.87 22.72 -7.61
CA ASN A 73 3.83 22.48 -8.69
C ASN A 73 3.57 21.15 -9.43
N GLY A 74 2.48 20.44 -9.14
CA GLY A 74 2.13 19.19 -9.82
C GLY A 74 2.84 17.95 -9.28
N ILE A 75 3.69 18.09 -8.25
CA ILE A 75 4.50 17.00 -7.71
C ILE A 75 3.67 16.19 -6.71
N GLY A 76 3.31 14.96 -7.08
CA GLY A 76 2.58 14.02 -6.22
C GLY A 76 1.09 13.84 -6.53
N LEU A 77 0.56 14.56 -7.52
CA LEU A 77 -0.81 14.36 -8.02
C LEU A 77 -1.01 13.05 -8.79
N ASN A 78 0.08 12.48 -9.32
CA ASN A 78 0.05 11.15 -9.94
C ASN A 78 0.24 10.08 -8.88
N THR A 79 -0.84 9.78 -8.14
CA THR A 79 -0.96 8.43 -7.58
C THR A 79 -0.87 7.48 -8.77
N LYS A 80 0.20 6.68 -8.85
CA LYS A 80 0.28 5.54 -9.76
C LYS A 80 -0.78 4.54 -9.28
N LYS A 81 -2.04 4.82 -9.59
CA LYS A 81 -3.10 3.84 -9.45
C LYS A 81 -2.72 2.72 -10.40
N ALA A 82 -2.76 1.49 -9.91
CA ALA A 82 -2.71 0.36 -10.82
C ALA A 82 -3.87 0.53 -11.80
N ASP A 83 -3.57 0.51 -13.10
CA ASP A 83 -4.61 0.55 -14.11
C ASP A 83 -5.55 -0.63 -13.89
N VAL A 84 -6.85 -0.35 -13.93
CA VAL A 84 -7.86 -1.39 -13.80
C VAL A 84 -7.76 -2.28 -15.03
N ILE A 85 -7.63 -3.58 -14.83
CA ILE A 85 -7.71 -4.55 -15.93
C ILE A 85 -9.15 -4.50 -16.44
N SER A 86 -9.31 -4.00 -17.66
CA SER A 86 -10.61 -3.93 -18.33
C SER A 86 -11.07 -5.31 -18.82
N ALA A 87 -12.37 -5.47 -19.01
CA ALA A 87 -12.94 -6.71 -19.57
C ALA A 87 -12.36 -7.02 -20.97
N ASP A 88 -12.03 -6.00 -21.76
CA ASP A 88 -11.39 -6.16 -23.06
C ASP A 88 -9.96 -6.69 -22.94
N GLN A 89 -9.19 -6.20 -21.95
CA GLN A 89 -7.86 -6.72 -21.66
C GLN A 89 -7.91 -8.15 -21.15
N GLU A 90 -8.87 -8.49 -20.30
CA GLU A 90 -9.08 -9.86 -19.85
C GLU A 90 -9.43 -10.78 -21.04
N THR A 91 -10.38 -10.36 -21.88
CA THR A 91 -10.75 -11.10 -23.10
C THR A 91 -9.53 -11.31 -23.99
N TYR A 92 -8.72 -10.26 -24.18
CA TYR A 92 -7.47 -10.35 -24.93
C TYR A 92 -6.50 -11.37 -24.32
N MET A 93 -6.33 -11.40 -22.98
CA MET A 93 -5.46 -12.37 -22.31
C MET A 93 -5.92 -13.81 -22.52
N TRP A 94 -7.23 -14.06 -22.49
CA TRP A 94 -7.79 -15.38 -22.79
C TRP A 94 -7.62 -15.75 -24.26
N SER A 95 -7.99 -14.87 -25.20
CA SER A 95 -7.94 -15.14 -26.64
C SER A 95 -6.52 -15.32 -27.18
N ASN A 96 -5.53 -14.64 -26.59
CA ASN A 96 -4.12 -14.75 -26.99
C ASN A 96 -3.34 -15.80 -26.20
N ASN A 97 -4.03 -16.65 -25.44
CA ASN A 97 -3.43 -17.74 -24.69
C ASN A 97 -2.35 -17.28 -23.67
N ILE A 98 -2.50 -16.07 -23.15
CA ILE A 98 -1.70 -15.53 -22.03
C ILE A 98 -2.17 -16.22 -20.75
N LEU A 99 -3.50 -16.29 -20.56
CA LEU A 99 -4.15 -17.11 -19.55
C LEU A 99 -4.54 -18.45 -20.17
N GLY A 100 -4.43 -19.52 -19.40
CA GLY A 100 -4.73 -20.87 -19.87
C GLY A 100 -4.10 -21.96 -19.02
N THR A 101 -4.26 -23.20 -19.48
CA THR A 101 -3.88 -24.40 -18.71
C THR A 101 -2.83 -25.26 -19.41
N ASP A 102 -2.30 -24.82 -20.55
CA ASP A 102 -1.42 -25.63 -21.42
C ASP A 102 -0.08 -25.99 -20.77
N THR A 103 0.41 -25.17 -19.83
CA THR A 103 1.66 -25.43 -19.12
C THR A 103 1.46 -25.25 -17.63
N PRO A 104 2.22 -25.98 -16.78
CA PRO A 104 2.11 -25.85 -15.33
C PRO A 104 2.29 -24.40 -14.86
N LYS A 105 3.25 -23.68 -15.45
CA LYS A 105 3.49 -22.27 -15.11
C LYS A 105 2.30 -21.38 -15.50
N LYS A 106 1.79 -21.53 -16.72
CA LYS A 106 0.62 -20.76 -17.19
C LYS A 106 -0.62 -21.04 -16.33
N LEU A 107 -0.83 -22.30 -15.92
CA LEU A 107 -1.90 -22.67 -15.02
C LEU A 107 -1.76 -21.95 -13.67
N CYS A 108 -0.56 -21.93 -13.08
CA CYS A 108 -0.30 -21.20 -11.84
C CYS A 108 -0.54 -19.68 -11.99
N ASP A 109 -0.03 -19.07 -13.06
CA ASP A 109 -0.20 -17.64 -13.33
C ASP A 109 -1.68 -17.28 -13.55
N THR A 110 -2.42 -18.16 -14.23
CA THR A 110 -3.87 -18.02 -14.46
C THR A 110 -4.66 -18.15 -13.16
N LEU A 111 -4.29 -19.12 -12.31
CA LEU A 111 -4.94 -19.29 -11.02
C LEU A 111 -4.68 -18.08 -10.11
N LEU A 112 -3.45 -17.56 -10.08
CA LEU A 112 -3.09 -16.35 -9.35
C LEU A 112 -3.96 -15.16 -9.80
N TYR A 113 -4.12 -14.98 -11.11
CA TYR A 113 -4.99 -13.96 -11.69
C TYR A 113 -6.45 -14.13 -11.26
N CYS A 114 -7.04 -15.31 -11.47
CA CYS A 114 -8.45 -15.56 -11.15
C CYS A 114 -8.75 -15.41 -9.65
N ILE A 115 -7.87 -15.89 -8.77
CA ILE A 115 -8.02 -15.74 -7.33
C ILE A 115 -7.93 -14.26 -6.92
N GLY A 116 -6.96 -13.53 -7.47
CA GLY A 116 -6.80 -12.09 -7.19
C GLY A 116 -8.00 -11.27 -7.66
N LEU A 117 -8.55 -11.61 -8.83
CA LEU A 117 -9.71 -10.95 -9.43
C LEU A 117 -11.01 -11.23 -8.65
N ASN A 118 -11.29 -12.49 -8.36
CA ASN A 118 -12.59 -12.90 -7.80
C ASN A 118 -12.67 -12.78 -6.27
N PHE A 119 -11.55 -12.97 -5.55
CA PHE A 119 -11.52 -12.92 -4.09
C PHE A 119 -10.79 -11.68 -3.53
N ALA A 120 -10.37 -10.76 -4.41
CA ALA A 120 -9.68 -9.52 -4.04
C ALA A 120 -8.40 -9.71 -3.20
N LEU A 121 -7.70 -10.83 -3.38
CA LEU A 121 -6.40 -11.09 -2.75
C LEU A 121 -5.30 -10.30 -3.49
N ARG A 122 -4.66 -9.36 -2.78
CA ARG A 122 -3.72 -8.39 -3.39
C ARG A 122 -2.28 -8.59 -2.93
N ALA A 123 -2.07 -9.10 -1.73
CA ALA A 123 -0.74 -9.31 -1.20
C ALA A 123 -0.22 -10.70 -1.57
N GLY A 124 1.03 -10.79 -2.01
CA GLY A 124 1.64 -12.09 -2.33
C GLY A 124 1.63 -13.07 -1.15
N GLN A 125 1.62 -12.57 0.09
CA GLN A 125 1.50 -13.43 1.27
C GLN A 125 0.09 -14.03 1.42
N GLU A 126 -0.96 -13.30 1.04
CA GLU A 126 -2.34 -13.82 1.07
C GLU A 126 -2.47 -15.03 0.14
N HIS A 127 -1.94 -14.90 -1.09
CA HIS A 127 -1.91 -15.99 -2.06
C HIS A 127 -1.11 -17.20 -1.56
N ARG A 128 0.07 -16.98 -0.96
CA ARG A 128 0.91 -18.07 -0.42
C ARG A 128 0.30 -18.76 0.80
N ASN A 129 -0.58 -18.09 1.53
CA ASN A 129 -1.25 -18.64 2.71
C ASN A 129 -2.51 -19.44 2.37
N LEU A 130 -2.90 -19.52 1.09
CA LEU A 130 -4.00 -20.37 0.66
C LEU A 130 -3.66 -21.85 0.88
N ARG A 131 -4.60 -22.56 1.48
CA ARG A 131 -4.48 -23.98 1.82
C ARG A 131 -5.43 -24.80 0.97
N VAL A 132 -5.11 -26.07 0.81
CA VAL A 132 -5.94 -27.08 0.14
C VAL A 132 -6.38 -28.15 1.13
N GLY A 133 -7.44 -28.89 0.78
CA GLY A 133 -7.99 -29.97 1.61
C GLY A 133 -8.96 -29.47 2.69
N THR A 134 -9.02 -30.17 3.82
CA THR A 134 -10.02 -29.96 4.88
C THR A 134 -10.00 -28.54 5.47
N ASN A 135 -8.83 -27.89 5.48
CA ASN A 135 -8.64 -26.54 6.04
C ASN A 135 -8.51 -25.46 4.96
N SER A 136 -9.03 -25.71 3.76
CA SER A 136 -9.04 -24.77 2.63
C SER A 136 -9.89 -23.54 2.96
N GLN A 137 -9.38 -22.35 2.66
CA GLN A 137 -10.17 -21.12 2.72
C GLN A 137 -11.16 -21.00 1.55
N ILE A 138 -10.96 -21.77 0.47
CA ILE A 138 -11.84 -21.77 -0.70
C ILE A 138 -12.63 -23.08 -0.69
N SER A 139 -13.96 -22.98 -0.68
CA SER A 139 -14.86 -24.13 -0.70
C SER A 139 -15.91 -24.02 -1.80
N VAL A 140 -16.33 -25.16 -2.36
CA VAL A 140 -17.43 -25.20 -3.32
C VAL A 140 -18.74 -25.24 -2.53
N LYS A 141 -19.64 -24.31 -2.83
CA LYS A 141 -20.98 -24.20 -2.25
C LYS A 141 -22.03 -24.26 -3.34
N ILE A 142 -23.27 -24.53 -2.95
CA ILE A 142 -24.44 -24.52 -3.83
C ILE A 142 -25.37 -23.44 -3.33
N SER A 143 -25.75 -22.52 -4.22
CA SER A 143 -26.71 -21.47 -3.92
C SER A 143 -28.08 -22.10 -3.66
N PRO A 144 -28.71 -21.86 -2.49
CA PRO A 144 -30.03 -22.40 -2.18
C PRO A 144 -31.15 -21.84 -3.07
N ALA A 145 -30.91 -20.69 -3.71
CA ALA A 145 -31.93 -19.98 -4.47
C ALA A 145 -32.11 -20.55 -5.89
N ASP A 146 -31.02 -20.98 -6.53
CA ASP A 146 -31.01 -21.38 -7.94
C ASP A 146 -30.23 -22.68 -8.21
N GLY A 147 -29.68 -23.30 -7.17
CA GLY A 147 -28.91 -24.55 -7.28
C GLY A 147 -27.54 -24.38 -7.95
N ARG A 148 -27.07 -23.16 -8.22
CA ARG A 148 -25.79 -22.94 -8.89
C ARG A 148 -24.61 -23.20 -7.95
N GLN A 149 -23.59 -23.87 -8.47
CA GLN A 149 -22.32 -24.03 -7.77
C GLN A 149 -21.52 -22.73 -7.82
N TYR A 150 -20.96 -22.35 -6.68
CA TYR A 150 -20.07 -21.20 -6.57
C TYR A 150 -18.89 -21.51 -5.64
N LEU A 151 -17.82 -20.72 -5.77
CA LEU A 151 -16.69 -20.77 -4.85
C LEU A 151 -16.88 -19.71 -3.77
N GLU A 152 -16.82 -20.14 -2.51
CA GLU A 152 -16.84 -19.28 -1.35
C GLU A 152 -15.43 -19.18 -0.76
N TYR A 153 -14.95 -17.95 -0.59
CA TYR A 153 -13.71 -17.66 0.12
C TYR A 153 -14.01 -17.15 1.53
N THR A 154 -13.37 -17.75 2.54
CA THR A 154 -13.49 -17.35 3.95
C THR A 154 -12.12 -16.93 4.49
N GLU A 155 -12.01 -15.68 4.98
CA GLU A 155 -10.78 -15.19 5.63
C GLU A 155 -10.62 -15.78 7.05
N ASP A 156 -9.39 -16.14 7.42
CA ASP A 156 -9.07 -16.64 8.78
C ASP A 156 -9.23 -15.55 9.86
N VAL A 157 -8.97 -14.29 9.50
CA VAL A 157 -9.07 -13.12 10.39
C VAL A 157 -9.61 -11.94 9.58
N SER A 158 -10.69 -11.33 10.05
CA SER A 158 -11.29 -10.14 9.43
C SER A 158 -10.29 -8.98 9.40
N LYS A 159 -10.11 -8.36 8.23
CA LYS A 159 -9.34 -7.12 8.06
C LYS A 159 -9.93 -5.88 8.75
N ARG A 160 -11.02 -6.01 9.50
CA ARG A 160 -11.53 -4.94 10.37
C ARG A 160 -10.75 -4.92 11.68
N ILE A 161 -9.59 -4.26 11.69
CA ILE A 161 -9.11 -3.63 12.91
C ILE A 161 -10.02 -2.43 13.13
N GLY A 162 -11.06 -2.60 13.94
CA GLY A 162 -11.80 -1.49 14.51
C GLY A 162 -10.82 -0.72 15.40
N GLY A 163 -10.31 0.39 14.89
CA GLY A 163 -9.71 1.42 15.73
C GLY A 163 -10.81 2.03 16.57
N ALA A 164 -10.76 1.74 17.87
CA ALA A 164 -11.30 2.58 18.93
C ALA A 164 -10.11 3.06 19.76
#